data_AF-A0A3D6D2D5-F1
#
_entry.id   AF-A0A3D6D2D5-F1
#
_cell.length_a   1.000
_cell.length_b   1.000
_cell.length_c   1.000
_cell.angle_alpha   90.00
_cell.angle_beta   90.00
_cell.angle_gamma   90.00
#
_symmetry.space_group_name_H-M   'P 1'
#
loop_
_entity.id
_entity.type
_entity.pdbx_description
1 polymer ?
#
loop_
_entity_poly.entity_id
_entity_poly.type
_entity_poly.pdbx_seq_one_letter_code
_entity_poly.pdbx_strand_id
1 'polypeptide(L)'
;DPLYGKTYLPRKFKTAFAIPPLNDVDLFTNCLGFIAIAENDKLVGYNLTAGGGLGMSHNNPNTFPRKADVIGYIARDQIENVAKGVLTIHRDFGDRTDRKHARLKYVLEEKGVEWFRNELEKRIGFKLEDAKPFEFTRQGDRFGWHKQADGNHFLGLFVEAGRIKDTDSIQLKTAIRKVVDTYKTEIRLTPTQNILIVNVAPESLEGINKILADHGVQTTHEKSPVRSATMACPALPTCGLALAESERYLPGLIDRVEGLLGNAGIPQEEIIIRMTGCPNGCARPYMAELGFVGRAPKKYNVYVGGNESGTRLNRLYKVSVKDDEMDELLGSLLLRFKGERQTDERFGDWSARTLWAELDEQEEA
;
A
#
# COMPACT_ATOMS: atom_id res chain seq x y z
N ASP A 1 -29.51 0.99 -13.50
CA ASP A 1 -28.54 2.10 -13.57
C ASP A 1 -27.93 2.15 -14.97
N PRO A 2 -27.77 3.32 -15.59
CA PRO A 2 -27.26 3.44 -16.97
C PRO A 2 -25.83 2.91 -17.16
N LEU A 3 -24.97 3.00 -16.15
CA LEU A 3 -23.60 2.50 -16.18
C LEU A 3 -23.51 1.06 -15.67
N TYR A 4 -24.14 0.76 -14.54
CA TYR A 4 -24.01 -0.53 -13.87
C TYR A 4 -24.98 -1.61 -14.39
N GLY A 5 -26.01 -1.23 -15.16
CA GLY A 5 -27.02 -2.15 -15.66
C GLY A 5 -27.89 -2.77 -14.55
N LYS A 6 -28.38 -3.99 -14.78
CA LYS A 6 -29.24 -4.73 -13.84
C LYS A 6 -28.46 -5.53 -12.78
N THR A 7 -27.24 -5.94 -13.09
CA THR A 7 -26.48 -6.92 -12.31
C THR A 7 -25.25 -6.33 -11.61
N TYR A 8 -25.08 -5.00 -11.66
CA TYR A 8 -23.92 -4.29 -11.13
C TYR A 8 -22.59 -4.85 -11.66
N LEU A 9 -21.45 -4.47 -11.08
CA LEU A 9 -20.14 -5.04 -11.41
C LEU A 9 -19.98 -6.48 -10.87
N PRO A 10 -19.22 -7.37 -11.54
CA PRO A 10 -18.97 -8.74 -11.06
C PRO A 10 -18.30 -8.80 -9.68
N ARG A 11 -17.45 -7.82 -9.37
CA ARG A 11 -16.72 -7.72 -8.10
C ARG A 11 -16.32 -6.27 -7.82
N LYS A 12 -15.83 -6.03 -6.59
CA LYS A 12 -15.31 -4.72 -6.16
C LYS A 12 -14.33 -4.14 -7.18
N PHE A 13 -14.46 -2.84 -7.42
CA PHE A 13 -13.62 -2.07 -8.30
C PHE A 13 -12.90 -1.00 -7.47
N LYS A 14 -11.61 -0.80 -7.72
CA LYS A 14 -10.78 0.14 -6.96
C LYS A 14 -10.10 1.10 -7.92
N THR A 15 -10.13 2.38 -7.59
CA THR A 15 -9.49 3.43 -8.39
C THR A 15 -8.51 4.20 -7.52
N ALA A 16 -7.35 4.57 -8.07
CA ALA A 16 -6.35 5.39 -7.38
C ALA A 16 -5.80 6.49 -8.28
N PHE A 17 -5.37 7.59 -7.67
CA PHE A 17 -4.67 8.70 -8.31
C PHE A 17 -3.32 8.88 -7.61
N ALA A 18 -2.23 8.91 -8.37
CA ALA A 18 -0.90 9.14 -7.84
C ALA A 18 -0.28 10.38 -8.48
N ILE A 19 0.51 11.11 -7.69
CA ILE A 19 1.28 12.26 -8.15
C ILE A 19 2.77 11.91 -7.97
N PRO A 20 3.48 11.59 -9.07
CA PRO A 20 4.92 11.34 -9.02
C PRO A 20 5.70 12.47 -8.32
N PRO A 21 6.78 12.14 -7.59
CA PRO A 21 7.40 10.81 -7.49
C PRO A 21 6.84 9.93 -6.35
N LEU A 22 5.71 10.31 -5.74
CA LEU A 22 5.11 9.60 -4.61
C LEU A 22 4.04 8.59 -5.06
N ASN A 23 4.18 7.34 -4.59
CA ASN A 23 3.21 6.25 -4.80
C ASN A 23 2.61 5.76 -3.46
N ASP A 24 2.24 6.69 -2.58
CA ASP A 24 1.59 6.42 -1.29
C ASP A 24 0.28 5.63 -1.43
N VAL A 25 -0.47 5.90 -2.50
CA VAL A 25 -1.73 5.20 -2.85
C VAL A 25 -1.54 3.76 -3.33
N ASP A 26 -0.29 3.31 -3.53
CA ASP A 26 0.05 1.97 -4.03
C ASP A 26 -0.71 1.64 -5.33
N LEU A 27 -0.57 2.55 -6.29
CA LEU A 27 -1.41 2.70 -7.48
C LEU A 27 -1.61 1.38 -8.20
N PHE A 28 -0.52 0.64 -8.42
CA PHE A 28 -0.54 -0.59 -9.20
C PHE A 28 -1.33 -1.75 -8.56
N THR A 29 -1.85 -1.59 -7.35
CA THR A 29 -2.71 -2.58 -6.69
C THR A 29 -4.21 -2.40 -6.99
N ASN A 30 -4.55 -1.36 -7.77
CA ASN A 30 -5.92 -0.93 -8.07
C ASN A 30 -6.41 -1.41 -9.44
N CYS A 31 -7.73 -1.53 -9.61
CA CYS A 31 -8.31 -1.92 -10.89
C CYS A 31 -8.04 -0.88 -11.97
N LEU A 32 -8.04 0.39 -11.58
CA LEU A 32 -7.84 1.56 -12.42
C LEU A 32 -6.93 2.53 -11.67
N GLY A 33 -5.90 3.03 -12.34
CA GLY A 33 -5.01 4.04 -11.79
C GLY A 33 -4.83 5.20 -12.75
N PHE A 34 -4.64 6.39 -12.19
CA PHE A 34 -4.29 7.60 -12.92
C PHE A 34 -3.00 8.19 -12.34
N ILE A 35 -1.94 8.21 -13.13
CA ILE A 35 -0.66 8.83 -12.77
C ILE A 35 -0.66 10.23 -13.35
N ALA A 36 -0.66 11.25 -12.50
CA ALA A 36 -0.69 12.64 -12.92
C ALA A 36 0.55 13.00 -13.75
N ILE A 37 0.32 13.64 -14.90
CA ILE A 37 1.36 14.27 -15.71
C ILE A 37 1.15 15.78 -15.63
N ALA A 38 2.18 16.49 -15.19
CA ALA A 38 2.20 17.94 -15.12
C ALA A 38 3.28 18.52 -16.04
N GLU A 39 2.96 19.65 -16.67
CA GLU A 39 3.87 20.46 -17.48
C GLU A 39 3.75 21.91 -16.99
N ASN A 40 4.87 22.58 -16.69
CA ASN A 40 4.89 23.95 -16.15
C ASN A 40 3.94 24.13 -14.95
N ASP A 41 4.03 23.24 -13.96
CA ASP A 41 3.20 23.19 -12.74
C ASP A 41 1.68 23.09 -12.98
N LYS A 42 1.27 22.67 -14.19
CA LYS A 42 -0.14 22.44 -14.54
C LYS A 42 -0.37 20.98 -14.90
N LEU A 43 -1.39 20.38 -14.30
CA LEU A 43 -1.87 19.05 -14.67
C LEU A 43 -2.40 19.08 -16.12
N VAL A 44 -1.73 18.36 -17.01
CA VAL A 44 -2.12 18.26 -18.43
C VAL A 44 -2.90 16.98 -18.74
N GLY A 45 -2.66 15.90 -17.99
CA GLY A 45 -3.37 14.64 -18.18
C GLY A 45 -2.84 13.52 -17.29
N TYR A 46 -3.06 12.28 -17.70
CA TYR A 46 -2.76 11.12 -16.89
C TYR A 46 -2.23 9.94 -17.72
N ASN A 47 -1.23 9.23 -17.22
CA ASN A 47 -1.02 7.85 -17.64
C ASN A 47 -2.04 6.96 -16.93
N LEU A 48 -2.77 6.18 -17.72
CA LEU A 48 -3.75 5.22 -17.28
C LEU A 48 -3.07 3.90 -16.90
N THR A 49 -3.44 3.33 -15.75
CA THR A 49 -3.10 1.94 -15.42
C THR A 49 -4.34 1.10 -15.20
N ALA A 50 -4.28 -0.20 -15.51
CA ALA A 50 -5.40 -1.10 -15.27
C ALA A 50 -4.97 -2.52 -14.87
N GLY A 51 -5.87 -3.26 -14.20
CA GLY A 51 -5.69 -4.68 -13.92
C GLY A 51 -4.91 -5.03 -12.65
N GLY A 52 -4.75 -4.10 -11.71
CA GLY A 52 -4.16 -4.39 -10.41
C GLY A 52 -5.10 -5.11 -9.44
N GLY A 53 -4.54 -5.96 -8.58
CA GLY A 53 -5.28 -6.52 -7.46
C GLY A 53 -4.58 -7.63 -6.70
N LEU A 54 -4.58 -7.51 -5.38
CA LEU A 54 -3.75 -8.35 -4.51
C LEU A 54 -4.42 -9.62 -3.95
N GLY A 55 -5.75 -9.71 -3.93
CA GLY A 55 -6.42 -10.82 -3.26
C GLY A 55 -6.18 -12.17 -3.96
N MET A 56 -5.87 -13.20 -3.17
CA MET A 56 -5.72 -14.58 -3.61
C MET A 56 -6.28 -15.56 -2.57
N SER A 57 -6.26 -16.86 -2.88
CA SER A 57 -6.56 -17.95 -1.95
C SER A 57 -5.32 -18.82 -1.76
N HIS A 58 -5.01 -19.22 -0.53
CA HIS A 58 -3.93 -20.17 -0.27
C HIS A 58 -4.17 -21.48 -1.04
N ASN A 59 -3.09 -22.05 -1.57
CA ASN A 59 -3.09 -23.32 -2.31
C ASN A 59 -4.02 -23.34 -3.55
N ASN A 60 -4.35 -22.17 -4.13
CA ASN A 60 -5.10 -22.08 -5.38
C ASN A 60 -4.30 -21.28 -6.42
N PRO A 61 -3.62 -21.95 -7.37
CA PRO A 61 -2.78 -21.28 -8.36
C PRO A 61 -3.58 -20.38 -9.32
N ASN A 62 -4.89 -20.62 -9.47
CA ASN A 62 -5.77 -19.79 -10.32
C ASN A 62 -6.10 -18.42 -9.68
N THR A 63 -5.54 -18.13 -8.50
CA THR A 63 -5.68 -16.82 -7.85
C THR A 63 -4.32 -16.31 -7.40
N PHE A 64 -3.94 -15.12 -7.84
CA PHE A 64 -2.59 -14.58 -7.63
C PHE A 64 -2.64 -13.06 -7.50
N PRO A 65 -1.76 -12.41 -6.72
CA PRO A 65 -1.63 -10.96 -6.76
C PRO A 65 -1.14 -10.54 -8.16
N ARG A 66 -1.68 -9.42 -8.68
CA ARG A 66 -1.28 -8.88 -9.98
C ARG A 66 -1.04 -7.38 -9.86
N LYS A 67 0.02 -6.91 -10.49
CA LYS A 67 0.31 -5.49 -10.69
C LYS A 67 -0.53 -4.96 -11.87
N ALA A 68 -0.94 -3.71 -11.81
CA ALA A 68 -1.56 -3.04 -12.96
C ALA A 68 -0.51 -2.78 -14.07
N ASP A 69 -0.96 -2.82 -15.31
CA ASP A 69 -0.19 -2.42 -16.49
C ASP A 69 -0.44 -0.95 -16.81
N VAL A 70 0.55 -0.29 -17.40
CA VAL A 70 0.36 1.04 -17.98
C VAL A 70 -0.29 0.88 -19.36
N ILE A 71 -1.47 1.46 -19.54
CA ILE A 71 -2.31 1.25 -20.73
C ILE A 71 -2.06 2.31 -21.80
N GLY A 72 -1.82 3.57 -21.40
CA GLY A 72 -1.63 4.70 -22.31
C GLY A 72 -1.80 6.04 -21.59
N TYR A 73 -1.77 7.14 -22.33
CA TYR A 73 -2.00 8.50 -21.84
C TYR A 73 -3.36 9.05 -22.30
N ILE A 74 -3.94 9.91 -21.47
CA ILE A 74 -5.17 10.65 -21.75
C ILE A 74 -5.03 12.11 -21.29
N ALA A 75 -5.70 13.01 -22.01
CA ALA A 75 -5.88 14.38 -21.55
C ALA A 75 -6.78 14.44 -20.32
N ARG A 76 -6.65 15.50 -19.51
CA ARG A 76 -7.37 15.64 -18.22
C ARG A 76 -8.89 15.54 -18.37
N ASP A 77 -9.45 16.12 -19.42
CA ASP A 77 -10.89 16.19 -19.69
C ASP A 77 -11.50 14.85 -20.16
N GLN A 78 -10.67 13.91 -20.60
CA GLN A 78 -11.09 12.59 -21.06
C GLN A 78 -11.34 11.58 -19.92
N ILE A 79 -11.01 11.95 -18.67
CA ILE A 79 -10.96 11.01 -17.55
C ILE A 79 -12.27 10.28 -17.27
N GLU A 80 -13.40 10.97 -17.35
CA GLU A 80 -14.70 10.39 -17.04
C GLU A 80 -15.10 9.33 -18.07
N ASN A 81 -14.89 9.63 -19.36
CA ASN A 81 -15.20 8.71 -20.45
C ASN A 81 -14.34 7.45 -20.36
N VAL A 82 -13.06 7.60 -20.04
CA VAL A 82 -12.11 6.49 -19.87
C VAL A 82 -12.47 5.64 -18.65
N ALA A 83 -12.79 6.27 -17.51
CA ALA A 83 -13.22 5.55 -16.32
C ALA A 83 -14.50 4.73 -16.57
N LYS A 84 -15.50 5.30 -17.27
CA LYS A 84 -16.71 4.56 -17.70
C LYS A 84 -16.36 3.43 -18.66
N GLY A 85 -15.46 3.65 -19.62
CA GLY A 85 -14.96 2.63 -20.53
C GLY A 85 -14.40 1.42 -19.78
N VAL A 86 -13.44 1.64 -18.87
CA VAL A 86 -12.84 0.57 -18.07
C VAL A 86 -13.87 -0.13 -17.17
N LEU A 87 -14.76 0.64 -16.52
CA LEU A 87 -15.83 0.08 -15.68
C LEU A 87 -16.74 -0.85 -16.48
N THR A 88 -17.11 -0.48 -17.70
CA THR A 88 -17.98 -1.29 -18.55
C THR A 88 -17.25 -2.51 -19.11
N ILE A 89 -15.93 -2.44 -19.39
CA ILE A 89 -15.12 -3.63 -19.71
C ILE A 89 -15.20 -4.63 -18.56
N HIS A 90 -14.94 -4.17 -17.32
CA HIS A 90 -15.05 -5.02 -16.13
C HIS A 90 -16.46 -5.59 -15.95
N ARG A 91 -17.50 -4.78 -16.21
CA ARG A 91 -18.90 -5.18 -16.11
C ARG A 91 -19.25 -6.30 -17.09
N ASP A 92 -18.78 -6.21 -18.32
CA ASP A 92 -19.20 -7.04 -19.45
C ASP A 92 -18.35 -8.31 -19.59
N PHE A 93 -17.06 -8.24 -19.25
CA PHE A 93 -16.12 -9.35 -19.42
C PHE A 93 -15.65 -10.00 -18.13
N GLY A 94 -15.90 -9.39 -16.97
CA GLY A 94 -15.53 -10.01 -15.69
C GLY A 94 -16.39 -11.23 -15.37
N ASP A 95 -15.75 -12.29 -14.91
CA ASP A 95 -16.40 -13.55 -14.55
C ASP A 95 -17.45 -13.34 -13.44
N ARG A 96 -18.68 -13.79 -13.70
CA ARG A 96 -19.81 -13.74 -12.75
C ARG A 96 -20.13 -15.11 -12.16
N THR A 97 -19.47 -16.16 -12.63
CA THR A 97 -19.69 -17.54 -12.18
C THR A 97 -18.77 -17.88 -11.01
N ASP A 98 -17.47 -17.56 -11.10
CA ASP A 98 -16.53 -17.67 -9.98
C ASP A 98 -16.14 -16.31 -9.40
N ARG A 99 -16.63 -16.04 -8.19
CA ARG A 99 -16.33 -14.82 -7.44
C ARG A 99 -14.83 -14.64 -7.10
N LYS A 100 -14.05 -15.72 -7.02
CA LYS A 100 -12.59 -15.67 -6.79
C LYS A 100 -11.82 -15.22 -8.04
N HIS A 101 -12.43 -15.41 -9.20
CA HIS A 101 -11.93 -15.04 -10.52
C HIS A 101 -12.60 -13.76 -11.09
N ALA A 102 -13.55 -13.17 -10.37
CA ALA A 102 -14.37 -12.04 -10.83
C ALA A 102 -13.71 -10.65 -10.84
N ARG A 103 -12.40 -10.48 -10.61
CA ARG A 103 -11.73 -9.16 -10.59
C ARG A 103 -11.18 -8.80 -11.97
N LEU A 104 -11.15 -7.50 -12.32
CA LEU A 104 -10.62 -7.01 -13.60
C LEU A 104 -9.21 -7.52 -13.92
N LYS A 105 -8.36 -7.76 -12.91
CA LYS A 105 -7.02 -8.30 -13.10
C LYS A 105 -6.98 -9.60 -13.92
N TYR A 106 -7.99 -10.46 -13.77
CA TYR A 106 -8.04 -11.72 -14.50
C TYR A 106 -8.48 -11.52 -15.95
N VAL A 107 -9.41 -10.60 -16.21
CA VAL A 107 -9.75 -10.18 -17.58
C VAL A 107 -8.51 -9.70 -18.32
N LEU A 108 -7.69 -8.88 -17.65
CA LEU A 108 -6.47 -8.33 -18.23
C LEU A 108 -5.36 -9.39 -18.38
N GLU A 109 -5.25 -10.31 -17.43
CA GLU A 109 -4.33 -11.45 -17.53
C GLU A 109 -4.67 -12.34 -18.74
N GLU A 110 -5.93 -12.73 -18.89
CA GLU A 110 -6.35 -13.70 -19.91
C GLU A 110 -6.39 -13.11 -21.32
N LYS A 111 -6.76 -11.83 -21.43
CA LYS A 111 -6.97 -11.19 -22.74
C LYS A 111 -5.79 -10.33 -23.18
N GLY A 112 -4.93 -9.93 -22.24
CA GLY A 112 -3.76 -9.11 -22.51
C GLY A 112 -4.04 -7.60 -22.61
N VAL A 113 -2.95 -6.82 -22.51
CA VAL A 113 -2.96 -5.35 -22.51
C VAL A 113 -3.43 -4.79 -23.85
N GLU A 114 -2.98 -5.38 -24.96
CA GLU A 114 -3.34 -4.92 -26.30
C GLU A 114 -4.85 -5.04 -26.56
N TRP A 115 -5.44 -6.20 -26.24
CA TRP A 115 -6.88 -6.39 -26.33
C TRP A 115 -7.62 -5.37 -25.47
N PHE A 116 -7.17 -5.17 -24.23
CA PHE A 116 -7.82 -4.26 -23.29
C PHE A 116 -7.79 -2.81 -23.80
N ARG A 117 -6.65 -2.36 -24.33
CA ARG A 117 -6.51 -1.03 -24.95
C ARG A 117 -7.45 -0.87 -26.14
N ASN A 118 -7.48 -1.84 -27.06
CA ASN A 118 -8.34 -1.79 -28.23
C ASN A 118 -9.84 -1.75 -27.88
N GLU A 119 -10.27 -2.56 -26.90
CA GLU A 119 -11.65 -2.57 -26.43
C GLU A 119 -12.03 -1.27 -25.71
N LEU A 120 -11.10 -0.68 -24.97
CA LEU A 120 -11.30 0.62 -24.33
C LEU A 120 -11.45 1.74 -25.36
N GLU A 121 -10.55 1.82 -26.34
CA GLU A 121 -10.60 2.79 -27.44
C GLU A 121 -11.90 2.70 -28.23
N LYS A 122 -12.38 1.48 -28.50
CA LYS A 122 -13.68 1.24 -29.14
C LYS A 122 -14.85 1.82 -28.34
N ARG A 123 -14.81 1.72 -27.00
CA ARG A 123 -15.87 2.21 -26.11
C ARG A 123 -15.86 3.73 -25.95
N ILE A 124 -14.68 4.34 -25.89
CA ILE A 124 -14.52 5.78 -25.68
C ILE A 124 -14.58 6.58 -26.99
N GLY A 125 -14.39 5.94 -28.14
CA GLY A 125 -14.51 6.56 -29.45
C GLY A 125 -13.27 7.35 -29.90
N PHE A 126 -12.15 7.20 -29.21
CA PHE A 126 -10.87 7.83 -29.55
C PHE A 126 -9.70 6.91 -29.19
N LYS A 127 -8.54 7.17 -29.79
CA LYS A 127 -7.28 6.45 -29.53
C LYS A 127 -6.59 7.01 -28.29
N LEU A 128 -6.06 6.15 -27.44
CA LEU A 128 -5.17 6.58 -26.37
C LEU A 128 -3.83 6.97 -26.97
N GLU A 129 -3.15 7.93 -26.34
CA GLU A 129 -1.75 8.22 -26.65
C GLU A 129 -0.82 7.23 -25.93
N ASP A 130 0.45 7.22 -26.31
CA ASP A 130 1.45 6.46 -25.57
C ASP A 130 1.73 7.10 -24.21
N ALA A 131 2.08 6.26 -23.24
CA ALA A 131 2.34 6.72 -21.88
C ALA A 131 3.51 7.73 -21.87
N LYS A 132 3.31 8.85 -21.17
CA LYS A 132 4.36 9.84 -20.95
C LYS A 132 5.36 9.36 -19.89
N PRO A 133 6.62 9.82 -19.89
CA PRO A 133 7.59 9.45 -18.85
C PRO A 133 7.10 9.81 -17.44
N PHE A 134 7.36 8.93 -16.48
CA PHE A 134 7.11 9.15 -15.06
C PHE A 134 8.04 8.27 -14.23
N GLU A 135 8.24 8.63 -12.97
CA GLU A 135 9.03 7.83 -12.02
C GLU A 135 8.39 7.90 -10.64
N PHE A 136 8.26 6.75 -9.98
CA PHE A 136 7.99 6.71 -8.54
C PHE A 136 9.27 6.34 -7.83
N THR A 137 9.70 7.18 -6.89
CA THR A 137 10.92 6.93 -6.12
C THR A 137 10.62 6.44 -4.72
N ARG A 138 9.42 6.74 -4.20
CA ARG A 138 9.05 6.37 -2.82
C ARG A 138 7.57 6.18 -2.60
N GLN A 139 7.25 5.63 -1.45
CA GLN A 139 5.92 5.57 -0.85
C GLN A 139 5.95 6.13 0.58
N GLY A 140 4.84 5.98 1.31
CA GLY A 140 4.75 6.36 2.72
C GLY A 140 4.43 7.84 2.94
N ASP A 141 4.17 8.18 4.19
CA ASP A 141 3.75 9.51 4.60
C ASP A 141 4.93 10.44 4.89
N ARG A 142 4.61 11.70 5.20
CA ARG A 142 5.53 12.65 5.83
C ARG A 142 4.99 12.99 7.20
N PHE A 143 5.75 12.65 8.24
CA PHE A 143 5.37 12.90 9.62
C PHE A 143 5.93 14.22 10.14
N GLY A 144 5.31 14.75 11.19
CA GLY A 144 5.66 16.06 11.76
C GLY A 144 5.10 17.23 10.96
N TRP A 145 5.52 18.43 11.33
CA TRP A 145 5.09 19.68 10.70
C TRP A 145 5.84 19.95 9.38
N HIS A 146 5.08 20.32 8.35
CA HIS A 146 5.60 20.71 7.04
C HIS A 146 4.85 21.93 6.54
N LYS A 147 5.54 22.80 5.78
CA LYS A 147 4.92 23.96 5.13
C LYS A 147 4.27 23.55 3.80
N GLN A 148 3.06 24.02 3.56
CA GLN A 148 2.32 23.89 2.30
C GLN A 148 2.70 25.01 1.33
N ALA A 149 2.38 24.82 0.05
CA ALA A 149 2.68 25.81 -1.00
C ALA A 149 1.93 27.14 -0.83
N ASP A 150 0.77 27.14 -0.18
CA ASP A 150 -0.04 28.32 0.13
C ASP A 150 0.41 29.07 1.39
N GLY A 151 1.48 28.62 2.05
CA GLY A 151 2.01 29.20 3.28
C GLY A 151 1.40 28.63 4.57
N ASN A 152 0.32 27.85 4.49
CA ASN A 152 -0.19 27.07 5.62
C ASN A 152 0.74 25.92 5.96
N HIS A 153 0.39 25.13 6.96
CA HIS A 153 1.14 23.95 7.38
C HIS A 153 0.24 22.71 7.43
N PHE A 154 0.87 21.56 7.29
CA PHE A 154 0.25 20.29 7.65
C PHE A 154 1.09 19.54 8.68
N LEU A 155 0.41 18.78 9.54
CA LEU A 155 1.00 17.87 10.50
C LEU A 155 0.65 16.43 10.13
N GLY A 156 1.66 15.62 9.84
CA GLY A 156 1.49 14.17 9.70
C GLY A 156 1.66 13.45 11.03
N LEU A 157 0.63 12.74 11.46
CA LEU A 157 0.63 11.94 12.69
C LEU A 157 0.67 10.45 12.35
N PHE A 158 1.70 9.77 12.85
CA PHE A 158 1.75 8.30 12.81
C PHE A 158 0.65 7.72 13.72
N VAL A 159 -0.10 6.77 13.19
CA VAL A 159 -1.13 6.03 13.93
C VAL A 159 -0.86 4.55 13.71
N GLU A 160 -0.37 3.87 14.74
CA GLU A 160 -0.02 2.45 14.65
C GLU A 160 -1.24 1.61 14.21
N ALA A 161 -1.11 0.98 13.03
CA ALA A 161 -2.18 0.26 12.34
C ALA A 161 -3.49 1.05 12.12
N GLY A 162 -3.44 2.39 12.12
CA GLY A 162 -4.59 3.28 11.95
C GLY A 162 -5.63 3.26 13.06
N ARG A 163 -5.31 2.70 14.23
CA ARG A 163 -6.26 2.59 15.34
C ARG A 163 -6.34 3.88 16.16
N ILE A 164 -7.28 4.75 15.81
CA ILE A 164 -7.61 5.95 16.60
C ILE A 164 -8.41 5.57 17.84
N LYS A 165 -7.78 5.58 19.01
CA LYS A 165 -8.41 5.37 20.32
C LYS A 165 -7.68 6.17 21.39
N ASP A 166 -8.33 6.33 22.53
CA ASP A 166 -7.65 6.80 23.74
C ASP A 166 -7.13 5.58 24.51
N THR A 167 -5.94 5.73 25.07
CA THR A 167 -5.32 4.83 26.06
C THR A 167 -4.99 5.63 27.31
N ASP A 168 -4.51 4.96 28.36
CA ASP A 168 -4.09 5.62 29.60
C ASP A 168 -2.94 6.63 29.37
N SER A 169 -2.08 6.37 28.37
CA SER A 169 -0.91 7.20 28.05
C SER A 169 -1.12 8.17 26.90
N ILE A 170 -1.99 7.86 25.94
CA ILE A 170 -2.19 8.65 24.72
C ILE A 170 -3.69 8.77 24.43
N GLN A 171 -4.23 9.99 24.54
CA GLN A 171 -5.64 10.29 24.26
C GLN A 171 -5.82 10.82 22.83
N LEU A 172 -5.39 10.03 21.83
CA LEU A 172 -5.34 10.45 20.42
C LEU A 172 -6.70 10.86 19.85
N LYS A 173 -7.76 10.09 20.15
CA LYS A 173 -9.11 10.35 19.64
C LYS A 173 -9.63 11.68 20.18
N THR A 174 -9.46 11.90 21.48
CA THR A 174 -9.89 13.12 22.15
C THR A 174 -9.09 14.33 21.68
N ALA A 175 -7.77 14.19 21.53
CA ALA A 175 -6.90 15.26 21.05
C ALA A 175 -7.26 15.73 19.63
N ILE A 176 -7.40 14.80 18.67
CA ILE A 176 -7.77 15.12 17.28
C ILE A 176 -9.13 15.81 17.25
N ARG A 177 -10.11 15.29 17.99
CA ARG A 177 -11.44 15.91 18.06
C ARG A 177 -11.35 17.35 18.56
N LYS A 178 -10.60 17.59 19.64
CA LYS A 178 -10.45 18.93 20.23
C LYS A 178 -9.75 19.90 19.27
N VAL A 179 -8.73 19.45 18.53
CA VAL A 179 -8.07 20.25 17.48
C VAL A 179 -9.07 20.64 16.40
N VAL A 180 -9.81 19.68 15.85
CA VAL A 180 -10.81 19.95 14.79
C VAL A 180 -11.93 20.86 15.29
N ASP A 181 -12.44 20.64 16.51
CA ASP A 181 -13.51 21.45 17.08
C ASP A 181 -13.08 22.90 17.33
N THR A 182 -11.80 23.11 17.71
CA THR A 182 -11.26 24.44 18.04
C THR A 182 -10.81 25.21 16.78
N TYR A 183 -10.02 24.58 15.92
CA TYR A 183 -9.36 25.24 14.79
C TYR A 183 -10.03 25.00 13.44
N LYS A 184 -11.07 24.15 13.38
CA LYS A 184 -11.80 23.79 12.15
C LYS A 184 -10.90 23.28 11.03
N THR A 185 -9.81 22.61 11.39
CA THR A 185 -8.84 22.03 10.46
C THR A 185 -9.43 20.88 9.67
N GLU A 186 -9.01 20.75 8.41
CA GLU A 186 -9.31 19.59 7.58
C GLU A 186 -8.43 18.40 8.01
N ILE A 187 -9.02 17.20 8.02
CA ILE A 187 -8.31 15.94 8.27
C ILE A 187 -8.27 15.11 6.98
N ARG A 188 -7.07 14.68 6.58
CA ARG A 188 -6.88 13.71 5.49
C ARG A 188 -6.37 12.39 6.05
N LEU A 189 -7.05 11.30 5.72
CA LEU A 189 -6.59 9.95 6.05
C LEU A 189 -5.66 9.46 4.93
N THR A 190 -4.52 8.89 5.30
CA THR A 190 -3.54 8.43 4.33
C THR A 190 -3.77 6.96 3.95
N PRO A 191 -3.37 6.52 2.74
CA PRO A 191 -3.46 5.11 2.34
C PRO A 191 -2.59 4.15 3.18
N THR A 192 -1.68 4.72 3.97
CA THR A 192 -0.79 4.08 4.94
C THR A 192 -1.30 4.11 6.37
N GLN A 193 -2.60 4.41 6.55
CA GLN A 193 -3.34 4.32 7.82
C GLN A 193 -3.03 5.46 8.81
N ASN A 194 -2.39 6.53 8.36
CA ASN A 194 -2.06 7.68 9.19
C ASN A 194 -3.00 8.85 8.94
N ILE A 195 -2.75 9.96 9.65
CA ILE A 195 -3.60 11.14 9.64
C ILE A 195 -2.76 12.37 9.30
N LEU A 196 -3.28 13.22 8.43
CA LEU A 196 -2.77 14.57 8.21
C LEU A 196 -3.79 15.58 8.74
N ILE A 197 -3.32 16.51 9.56
CA ILE A 197 -4.05 17.74 9.91
C ILE A 197 -3.53 18.82 8.95
N VAL A 198 -4.37 19.29 8.03
CA VAL A 198 -3.93 20.17 6.92
C VAL A 198 -4.57 21.55 7.00
N ASN A 199 -4.02 22.48 6.22
CA ASN A 199 -4.47 23.87 6.11
C ASN A 199 -4.42 24.59 7.46
N VAL A 200 -3.36 24.33 8.24
CA VAL A 200 -3.14 24.95 9.55
C VAL A 200 -2.44 26.29 9.36
N ALA A 201 -3.09 27.37 9.79
CA ALA A 201 -2.50 28.70 9.78
C ALA A 201 -1.29 28.76 10.74
N PRO A 202 -0.20 29.49 10.40
CA PRO A 202 1.01 29.56 11.22
C PRO A 202 0.76 29.93 12.70
N GLU A 203 -0.17 30.84 12.95
CA GLU A 203 -0.57 31.29 14.30
C GLU A 203 -1.27 30.21 15.14
N SER A 204 -1.77 29.14 14.51
CA SER A 204 -2.46 28.04 15.20
C SER A 204 -1.53 26.91 15.64
N LEU A 205 -0.27 26.90 15.18
CA LEU A 205 0.66 25.78 15.39
C LEU A 205 0.92 25.52 16.88
N GLU A 206 1.20 26.57 17.65
CA GLU A 206 1.50 26.46 19.07
C GLU A 206 0.29 25.91 19.85
N GLY A 207 -0.90 26.44 19.56
CA GLY A 207 -2.12 26.02 20.23
C GLY A 207 -2.53 24.57 19.88
N ILE A 208 -2.29 24.13 18.65
CA ILE A 208 -2.48 22.72 18.26
C ILE A 208 -1.47 21.82 18.96
N ASN A 209 -0.19 22.18 18.96
CA ASN A 209 0.86 21.44 19.66
C ASN A 209 0.52 21.30 21.15
N LYS A 210 0.03 22.37 21.77
CA LYS A 210 -0.41 22.33 23.17
C LYS A 210 -1.55 21.33 23.38
N ILE A 211 -2.60 21.36 22.56
CA ILE A 211 -3.70 20.39 22.68
C ILE A 211 -3.17 18.96 22.54
N LEU A 212 -2.34 18.69 21.54
CA LEU A 212 -1.79 17.35 21.31
C LEU A 212 -0.92 16.89 22.50
N ALA A 213 -0.01 17.75 22.98
CA ALA A 213 0.85 17.47 24.11
C ALA A 213 0.08 17.25 25.43
N ASP A 214 -0.95 18.06 25.70
CA ASP A 214 -1.84 17.92 26.87
C ASP A 214 -2.56 16.55 26.90
N HIS A 215 -2.60 15.84 25.76
CA HIS A 215 -3.23 14.53 25.58
C HIS A 215 -2.22 13.41 25.28
N GLY A 216 -0.91 13.66 25.48
CA GLY A 216 0.15 12.67 25.26
C GLY A 216 0.47 12.37 23.79
N VAL A 217 -0.04 13.17 22.84
CA VAL A 217 0.25 13.01 21.41
C VAL A 217 1.46 13.87 21.05
N GLN A 218 2.55 13.22 20.66
CA GLN A 218 3.75 13.91 20.17
C GLN A 218 3.58 14.32 18.70
N THR A 219 4.11 15.49 18.36
CA THR A 219 4.17 15.99 16.98
C THR A 219 5.53 15.77 16.33
N THR A 220 6.56 15.48 17.13
CA THR A 220 7.86 14.99 16.69
C THR A 220 7.77 13.51 16.31
N HIS A 221 8.40 13.14 15.21
CA HIS A 221 8.46 11.75 14.78
C HIS A 221 9.61 11.02 15.48
N GLU A 222 9.33 10.47 16.66
CA GLU A 222 10.32 9.75 17.50
C GLU A 222 10.31 8.23 17.28
N LYS A 223 9.51 7.71 16.34
CA LYS A 223 9.44 6.27 16.06
C LYS A 223 10.59 5.84 15.15
N SER A 224 11.00 4.57 15.27
CA SER A 224 12.01 3.99 14.39
C SER A 224 11.54 4.04 12.93
N PRO A 225 12.46 4.10 11.95
CA PRO A 225 12.09 4.07 10.53
C PRO A 225 11.25 2.85 10.17
N VAL A 226 11.66 1.64 10.62
CA VAL A 226 10.92 0.40 10.35
C VAL A 226 9.48 0.43 10.89
N ARG A 227 9.25 0.92 12.11
CA ARG A 227 7.89 0.98 12.68
C ARG A 227 6.97 1.88 11.86
N SER A 228 7.53 2.96 11.37
CA SER A 228 6.81 4.00 10.64
C SER A 228 6.47 3.57 9.21
N ALA A 229 7.20 2.59 8.69
CA ALA A 229 6.98 1.94 7.41
C ALA A 229 6.06 0.69 7.51
N THR A 230 5.33 0.51 8.62
CA THR A 230 4.48 -0.67 8.82
C THR A 230 3.01 -0.47 8.54
N MET A 231 2.34 -1.59 8.20
CA MET A 231 0.88 -1.61 8.03
C MET A 231 0.30 -2.96 8.42
N ALA A 232 -0.86 -2.96 9.07
CA ALA A 232 -1.60 -4.17 9.39
C ALA A 232 -3.07 -4.05 9.03
N CYS A 233 -3.69 -5.17 8.66
CA CYS A 233 -5.14 -5.21 8.51
C CYS A 233 -5.79 -5.50 9.88
N PRO A 234 -7.09 -5.20 10.06
CA PRO A 234 -7.75 -5.46 11.33
C PRO A 234 -7.66 -6.92 11.79
N ALA A 235 -7.85 -7.88 10.87
CA ALA A 235 -7.92 -9.31 11.18
C ALA A 235 -8.87 -9.59 12.37
N LEU A 236 -8.46 -10.43 13.33
CA LEU A 236 -9.22 -10.71 14.54
C LEU A 236 -9.25 -9.48 15.47
N PRO A 237 -10.33 -9.27 16.24
CA PRO A 237 -11.46 -10.17 16.44
C PRO A 237 -12.66 -9.92 15.50
N THR A 238 -12.61 -8.89 14.65
CA THR A 238 -13.81 -8.44 13.90
C THR A 238 -13.89 -8.97 12.47
N CYS A 239 -12.78 -9.41 11.87
CA CYS A 239 -12.80 -9.96 10.51
C CYS A 239 -13.14 -11.45 10.52
N GLY A 240 -14.33 -11.80 10.01
CA GLY A 240 -14.77 -13.20 9.86
C GLY A 240 -13.99 -14.04 8.83
N LEU A 241 -12.96 -13.47 8.18
CA LEU A 241 -12.09 -14.16 7.21
C LEU A 241 -10.65 -14.32 7.72
N ALA A 242 -10.33 -13.85 8.92
CA ALA A 242 -8.98 -13.90 9.46
C ALA A 242 -8.60 -15.34 9.82
N LEU A 243 -7.38 -15.74 9.45
CA LEU A 243 -6.80 -17.04 9.79
C LEU A 243 -5.76 -16.90 10.91
N ALA A 244 -5.14 -15.73 11.01
CA ALA A 244 -4.18 -15.34 12.05
C ALA A 244 -4.43 -13.88 12.48
N GLU A 245 -3.75 -13.44 13.54
CA GLU A 245 -3.73 -12.03 13.95
C GLU A 245 -3.05 -11.14 12.90
N SER A 246 -3.28 -9.83 13.03
CA SER A 246 -2.55 -8.83 12.24
C SER A 246 -2.37 -7.56 13.06
N GLU A 247 -3.35 -6.65 13.09
CA GLU A 247 -3.28 -5.40 13.84
C GLU A 247 -2.81 -5.57 15.30
N ARG A 248 -3.35 -6.55 16.03
CA ARG A 248 -3.04 -6.75 17.44
C ARG A 248 -1.69 -7.41 17.72
N TYR A 249 -1.11 -8.06 16.70
CA TYR A 249 0.17 -8.76 16.79
C TYR A 249 1.32 -7.91 16.26
N LEU A 250 1.06 -7.04 15.29
CA LEU A 250 2.07 -6.21 14.63
C LEU A 250 2.96 -5.45 15.64
N PRO A 251 2.45 -4.72 16.66
CA PRO A 251 3.32 -3.94 17.55
C PRO A 251 4.41 -4.79 18.23
N GLY A 252 4.03 -5.95 18.77
CA GLY A 252 4.98 -6.86 19.42
C GLY A 252 5.94 -7.55 18.44
N LEU A 253 5.53 -7.79 17.19
CA LEU A 253 6.47 -8.23 16.15
C LEU A 253 7.49 -7.12 15.83
N ILE A 254 7.05 -5.86 15.72
CA ILE A 254 7.95 -4.76 15.39
C ILE A 254 8.92 -4.45 16.53
N ASP A 255 8.51 -4.58 17.79
CA ASP A 255 9.45 -4.51 18.93
C ASP A 255 10.61 -5.51 18.77
N ARG A 256 10.31 -6.74 18.33
CA ARG A 256 11.32 -7.77 18.07
C ARG A 256 12.19 -7.43 16.86
N VAL A 257 11.59 -6.95 15.76
CA VAL A 257 12.33 -6.53 14.55
C VAL A 257 13.29 -5.37 14.87
N GLU A 258 12.88 -4.37 15.64
CA GLU A 258 13.75 -3.27 16.09
C GLU A 258 14.95 -3.81 16.89
N GLY A 259 14.72 -4.77 17.80
CA GLY A 259 15.78 -5.46 18.52
C GLY A 259 16.75 -6.22 17.61
N LEU A 260 16.23 -6.96 16.62
CA LEU A 260 17.03 -7.70 15.64
C LEU A 260 17.88 -6.77 14.75
N LEU A 261 17.31 -5.64 14.29
CA LEU A 261 18.04 -4.61 13.56
C LEU A 261 19.15 -3.99 14.41
N GLY A 262 18.88 -3.73 15.69
CA GLY A 262 19.88 -3.29 16.66
C GLY A 262 21.03 -4.30 16.81
N ASN A 263 20.71 -5.58 16.99
CA ASN A 263 21.71 -6.66 17.10
C ASN A 263 22.54 -6.83 15.82
N ALA A 264 21.92 -6.63 14.64
CA ALA A 264 22.63 -6.63 13.37
C ALA A 264 23.49 -5.37 13.17
N GLY A 265 23.33 -4.32 13.97
CA GLY A 265 24.05 -3.05 13.86
C GLY A 265 23.51 -2.12 12.79
N ILE A 266 22.22 -2.24 12.45
CA ILE A 266 21.50 -1.41 11.46
C ILE A 266 20.16 -0.87 12.04
N PRO A 267 20.16 -0.23 13.23
CA PRO A 267 18.92 0.17 13.92
C PRO A 267 18.10 1.25 13.20
N GLN A 268 18.71 1.96 12.23
CA GLN A 268 18.06 3.00 11.44
C GLN A 268 17.62 2.50 10.05
N GLU A 269 17.72 1.19 9.80
CA GLU A 269 17.25 0.63 8.54
C GLU A 269 15.72 0.73 8.45
N GLU A 270 15.25 1.29 7.35
CA GLU A 270 13.83 1.28 7.03
C GLU A 270 13.52 0.06 6.16
N ILE A 271 12.59 -0.77 6.61
CA ILE A 271 12.06 -1.89 5.84
C ILE A 271 10.55 -1.77 5.80
N ILE A 272 9.98 -1.73 4.60
CA ILE A 272 8.52 -1.66 4.44
C ILE A 272 7.91 -3.01 4.79
N ILE A 273 7.32 -3.08 5.98
CA ILE A 273 6.72 -4.29 6.54
C ILE A 273 5.20 -4.22 6.48
N ARG A 274 4.56 -5.25 5.94
CA ARG A 274 3.09 -5.28 5.86
C ARG A 274 2.55 -6.63 6.31
N MET A 275 1.54 -6.62 7.16
CA MET A 275 0.94 -7.82 7.74
C MET A 275 -0.54 -7.93 7.43
N THR A 276 -0.98 -9.14 7.09
CA THR A 276 -2.40 -9.46 6.94
C THR A 276 -2.74 -10.79 7.57
N GLY A 277 -3.94 -10.91 8.14
CA GLY A 277 -4.38 -12.14 8.80
C GLY A 277 -4.82 -13.27 7.86
N CYS A 278 -4.93 -13.03 6.55
CA CYS A 278 -5.33 -14.02 5.55
C CYS A 278 -4.94 -13.58 4.11
N PRO A 279 -5.03 -14.43 3.07
CA PRO A 279 -4.46 -14.14 1.74
C PRO A 279 -5.23 -13.10 0.91
N ASN A 280 -6.28 -12.48 1.47
CA ASN A 280 -7.02 -11.40 0.81
C ASN A 280 -6.16 -10.13 0.58
N GLY A 281 -5.06 -9.96 1.33
CA GLY A 281 -4.08 -8.90 1.10
C GLY A 281 -4.56 -7.48 1.43
N CYS A 282 -5.38 -7.29 2.48
CA CYS A 282 -5.98 -5.99 2.83
C CYS A 282 -4.96 -4.89 3.15
N ALA A 283 -3.88 -5.21 3.87
CA ALA A 283 -2.77 -4.30 4.14
C ALA A 283 -1.67 -4.37 3.06
N ARG A 284 -2.02 -4.89 1.88
CA ARG A 284 -1.17 -4.92 0.68
C ARG A 284 0.20 -5.60 0.89
N PRO A 285 0.26 -6.79 1.51
CA PRO A 285 1.51 -7.43 1.92
C PRO A 285 2.38 -7.85 0.73
N TYR A 286 1.79 -8.04 -0.46
CA TYR A 286 2.52 -8.52 -1.63
C TYR A 286 3.33 -7.45 -2.37
N MET A 287 3.22 -6.18 -1.95
CA MET A 287 4.07 -5.09 -2.45
C MET A 287 5.13 -4.67 -1.41
N ALA A 288 5.14 -5.32 -0.25
CA ALA A 288 6.07 -5.01 0.83
C ALA A 288 7.46 -5.55 0.53
N GLU A 289 8.49 -4.88 1.06
CA GLU A 289 9.84 -5.45 1.10
C GLU A 289 9.84 -6.75 1.92
N LEU A 290 9.11 -6.76 3.05
CA LEU A 290 8.87 -7.93 3.90
C LEU A 290 7.38 -8.05 4.25
N GLY A 291 6.73 -9.10 3.76
CA GLY A 291 5.29 -9.33 3.89
C GLY A 291 4.94 -10.53 4.76
N PHE A 292 3.95 -10.38 5.64
CA PHE A 292 3.42 -11.48 6.47
C PHE A 292 1.96 -11.76 6.14
N VAL A 293 1.64 -12.99 5.77
CA VAL A 293 0.29 -13.42 5.38
C VAL A 293 -0.17 -14.60 6.21
N GLY A 294 -1.18 -14.38 7.05
CA GLY A 294 -1.73 -15.38 7.96
C GLY A 294 -2.22 -16.63 7.24
N ARG A 295 -1.83 -17.80 7.77
CA ARG A 295 -2.20 -19.12 7.26
C ARG A 295 -3.06 -19.90 8.25
N ALA A 296 -2.75 -19.78 9.53
CA ALA A 296 -3.44 -20.40 10.66
C ALA A 296 -3.08 -19.64 11.95
N PRO A 297 -3.70 -19.93 13.11
CA PRO A 297 -3.34 -19.27 14.36
C PRO A 297 -1.83 -19.33 14.61
N LYS A 298 -1.21 -18.15 14.82
CA LYS A 298 0.24 -17.97 15.02
C LYS A 298 1.15 -18.50 13.90
N LYS A 299 0.64 -18.66 12.68
CA LYS A 299 1.41 -19.11 11.52
C LYS A 299 1.24 -18.18 10.33
N TYR A 300 2.36 -17.79 9.72
CA TYR A 300 2.40 -16.84 8.61
C TYR A 300 3.24 -17.39 7.45
N ASN A 301 2.78 -17.15 6.22
CA ASN A 301 3.68 -17.17 5.08
C ASN A 301 4.47 -15.85 5.08
N VAL A 302 5.77 -15.93 4.83
CA VAL A 302 6.70 -14.79 4.74
C VAL A 302 7.02 -14.56 3.27
N TYR A 303 6.91 -13.31 2.83
CA TYR A 303 7.18 -12.86 1.47
C TYR A 303 8.30 -11.81 1.47
N VAL A 304 9.16 -11.82 0.46
CA VAL A 304 10.30 -10.89 0.35
C VAL A 304 10.47 -10.36 -1.07
N GLY A 305 10.96 -9.13 -1.19
CA GLY A 305 11.43 -8.58 -2.47
C GLY A 305 10.52 -7.57 -3.16
N GLY A 306 9.56 -6.96 -2.45
CA GLY A 306 8.95 -5.70 -2.89
C GLY A 306 9.98 -4.57 -2.90
N ASN A 307 9.60 -3.35 -3.23
CA ASN A 307 10.54 -2.21 -3.25
C ASN A 307 9.91 -0.91 -2.72
N GLU A 308 10.77 0.07 -2.45
CA GLU A 308 10.37 1.35 -1.86
C GLU A 308 9.33 2.09 -2.69
N SER A 309 9.46 2.06 -4.03
CA SER A 309 8.52 2.73 -4.92
C SER A 309 7.16 2.04 -5.06
N GLY A 310 6.98 0.85 -4.50
CA GLY A 310 5.73 0.08 -4.61
C GLY A 310 5.43 -0.32 -6.07
N THR A 311 6.46 -0.73 -6.80
CA THR A 311 6.39 -1.08 -8.23
C THR A 311 6.70 -2.54 -8.53
N ARG A 312 7.14 -3.32 -7.52
CA ARG A 312 7.47 -4.74 -7.65
C ARG A 312 6.65 -5.59 -6.68
N LEU A 313 6.11 -6.71 -7.18
CA LEU A 313 5.51 -7.74 -6.33
C LEU A 313 6.62 -8.54 -5.66
N ASN A 314 6.42 -8.88 -4.39
CA ASN A 314 7.30 -9.80 -3.68
C ASN A 314 7.00 -11.28 -4.02
N ARG A 315 7.91 -12.17 -3.64
CA ARG A 315 7.78 -13.62 -3.80
C ARG A 315 7.64 -14.31 -2.44
N LEU A 316 6.99 -15.46 -2.43
CA LEU A 316 6.86 -16.30 -1.24
C LEU A 316 8.25 -16.86 -0.87
N TYR A 317 8.72 -16.58 0.34
CA TYR A 317 10.04 -17.02 0.81
C TYR A 317 9.95 -18.22 1.74
N LYS A 318 9.06 -18.16 2.74
CA LYS A 318 8.83 -19.28 3.67
C LYS A 318 7.35 -19.48 3.94
N VAL A 319 7.00 -20.75 4.08
CA VAL A 319 5.61 -21.20 4.19
C VAL A 319 5.30 -21.54 5.64
N SER A 320 4.20 -21.01 6.18
CA SER A 320 3.66 -21.44 7.47
C SER A 320 4.63 -21.33 8.66
N VAL A 321 5.49 -20.31 8.68
CA VAL A 321 6.43 -19.99 9.77
C VAL A 321 5.64 -19.75 11.05
N LYS A 322 6.01 -20.44 12.14
CA LYS A 322 5.40 -20.23 13.45
C LYS A 322 5.98 -18.98 14.12
N ASP A 323 5.20 -18.39 15.01
CA ASP A 323 5.60 -17.21 15.80
C ASP A 323 6.89 -17.42 16.62
N ASP A 324 7.13 -18.62 17.15
CA ASP A 324 8.32 -19.00 17.91
C ASP A 324 9.57 -19.22 17.05
N GLU A 325 9.39 -19.48 15.74
CA GLU A 325 10.45 -19.61 14.75
C GLU A 325 10.79 -18.26 14.07
N MET A 326 9.99 -17.22 14.33
CA MET A 326 10.05 -15.95 13.59
C MET A 326 11.35 -15.20 13.84
N ASP A 327 11.82 -15.16 15.08
CA ASP A 327 12.99 -14.35 15.47
C ASP A 327 14.29 -14.94 14.90
N GLU A 328 14.40 -16.27 14.86
CA GLU A 328 15.51 -16.97 14.22
C GLU A 328 15.54 -16.70 12.71
N LEU A 329 14.39 -16.83 12.05
CA LEU A 329 14.26 -16.57 10.61
C LEU A 329 14.65 -15.13 10.25
N LEU A 330 14.07 -14.15 10.95
CA LEU A 330 14.28 -12.73 10.68
C LEU A 330 15.70 -12.31 11.07
N GLY A 331 16.22 -12.77 12.20
CA GLY A 331 17.59 -12.47 12.63
C GLY A 331 18.62 -12.95 11.61
N SER A 332 18.47 -14.19 11.11
CA SER A 332 19.32 -14.74 10.05
C SER A 332 19.24 -13.91 8.76
N LEU A 333 18.02 -13.57 8.31
CA LEU A 333 17.82 -12.75 7.11
C LEU A 333 18.44 -11.36 7.22
N LEU A 334 18.28 -10.67 8.36
CA LEU A 334 18.81 -9.32 8.55
C LEU A 334 20.34 -9.30 8.64
N LEU A 335 20.96 -10.32 9.25
CA LEU A 335 22.42 -10.47 9.26
C LEU A 335 22.96 -10.72 7.84
N ARG A 336 22.29 -11.56 7.06
CA ARG A 336 22.62 -11.79 5.64
C ARG A 336 22.49 -10.51 4.83
N PHE A 337 21.36 -9.82 4.93
CA PHE A 337 21.15 -8.53 4.26
C PHE A 337 22.28 -7.55 4.55
N LYS A 338 22.63 -7.35 5.83
CA LYS A 338 23.73 -6.46 6.22
C LYS A 338 25.07 -6.87 5.59
N GLY A 339 25.37 -8.17 5.55
CA GLY A 339 26.64 -8.69 5.05
C GLY A 339 26.76 -8.75 3.52
N GLU A 340 25.64 -8.89 2.82
CA GLU A 340 25.59 -9.18 1.39
C GLU A 340 25.04 -8.01 0.54
N ARG A 341 24.51 -6.94 1.17
CA ARG A 341 23.98 -5.77 0.46
C ARG A 341 25.08 -4.99 -0.25
N GLN A 342 24.72 -4.42 -1.40
CA GLN A 342 25.52 -3.42 -2.08
C GLN A 342 25.31 -2.04 -1.44
N THR A 343 26.12 -1.06 -1.84
CA THR A 343 25.97 0.33 -1.38
C THR A 343 24.57 0.86 -1.73
N ASP A 344 23.90 1.45 -0.74
CA ASP A 344 22.55 2.02 -0.84
C ASP A 344 21.44 1.03 -1.27
N GLU A 345 21.72 -0.27 -1.23
CA GLU A 345 20.74 -1.31 -1.56
C GLU A 345 19.79 -1.55 -0.38
N ARG A 346 18.49 -1.41 -0.63
CA ARG A 346 17.43 -1.68 0.35
C ARG A 346 17.14 -3.18 0.47
N PHE A 347 16.53 -3.57 1.59
CA PHE A 347 16.21 -4.98 1.90
C PHE A 347 15.43 -5.68 0.78
N GLY A 348 14.46 -4.99 0.19
CA GLY A 348 13.65 -5.53 -0.90
C GLY A 348 14.42 -5.76 -2.20
N ASP A 349 15.35 -4.87 -2.54
CA ASP A 349 16.18 -5.01 -3.76
C ASP A 349 17.25 -6.10 -3.57
N TRP A 350 17.89 -6.14 -2.39
CA TRP A 350 18.77 -7.24 -2.01
C TRP A 350 18.05 -8.59 -2.06
N SER A 351 16.84 -8.68 -1.51
CA SER A 351 16.03 -9.90 -1.53
C SER A 351 15.74 -10.37 -2.96
N ALA A 352 15.47 -9.43 -3.88
CA ALA A 352 15.21 -9.75 -5.28
C ALA A 352 16.48 -10.19 -6.03
N ARG A 353 17.63 -9.60 -5.71
CA ARG A 353 18.91 -9.97 -6.33
C ARG A 353 19.45 -11.31 -5.82
N THR A 354 19.31 -11.57 -4.52
CA THR A 354 19.92 -12.72 -3.85
C THR A 354 18.91 -13.84 -3.62
N LEU A 355 17.87 -13.59 -2.82
CA LEU A 355 16.97 -14.66 -2.36
C LEU A 355 16.10 -15.21 -3.48
N TRP A 356 15.70 -14.39 -4.47
CA TRP A 356 14.90 -14.91 -5.59
C TRP A 356 15.70 -15.84 -6.50
N ALA A 357 16.99 -15.58 -6.71
CA ALA A 357 17.85 -16.51 -7.45
C ALA A 357 17.93 -17.87 -6.75
N GLU A 358 18.07 -17.87 -5.41
CA GLU A 358 18.05 -19.10 -4.60
C GLU A 358 16.70 -19.84 -4.66
N LEU A 359 15.59 -19.11 -4.75
CA LEU A 359 14.25 -19.71 -4.89
C LEU A 359 14.08 -20.35 -6.27
N ASP A 360 14.55 -19.68 -7.32
CA ASP A 360 14.46 -20.19 -8.69
C ASP A 360 15.30 -21.48 -8.84
N GLU A 361 16.51 -21.53 -8.26
CA GLU A 361 17.34 -22.74 -8.21
C GLU A 361 16.68 -23.91 -7.46
N GLN A 362 15.89 -23.62 -6.42
CA GLN A 362 15.15 -24.64 -5.66
C GLN A 362 13.91 -25.15 -6.37
N GLU A 363 13.30 -24.36 -7.25
CA GLU A 363 12.15 -24.78 -8.06
C GLU A 363 12.57 -25.64 -9.26
N GLU A 364 13.80 -25.45 -9.76
CA GLU A 364 14.37 -26.24 -10.86
C GLU A 364 14.96 -27.60 -10.43
N ALA A 365 15.32 -27.75 -9.14
CA ALA A 365 15.90 -28.97 -8.55
C ALA A 365 14.84 -29.95 -8.05
#